data_AF-A0A5K0WH15-F1
#
_entry.id   AF-A0A5K0WH15-F1
#
_cell.length_a   1.000
_cell.length_b   1.000
_cell.length_c   1.000
_cell.angle_alpha   90.00
_cell.angle_beta   90.00
_cell.angle_gamma   90.00
#
_symmetry.space_group_name_H-M   'P 1'
#
loop_
_entity.id
_entity.type
_entity.pdbx_description
1 polymer ?
#
loop_
_entity_poly.entity_id
_entity_poly.type
_entity_poly.pdbx_seq_one_letter_code
_entity_poly.pdbx_strand_id
1 'polypeptide(L)' 'GCRIRRESAHGETVCCNNVRALFDELPTPHLVVEITAFPAGPLTDEDYAKAEKLEKVLRSGASI' A
#
# COMPACT_ATOMS: atom_id res chain seq x y z
N GLY A 1 12.21 -6.64 -0.77
CA GLY A 1 11.60 -7.07 0.50
C GLY A 1 10.53 -6.07 0.85
N CYS A 2 9.33 -6.52 1.27
CA CYS A 2 8.27 -5.60 1.68
C CYS A 2 8.38 -5.28 3.17
N ARG A 3 8.20 -4.01 3.55
CA ARG A 3 8.31 -3.54 4.93
C ARG A 3 7.01 -2.85 5.32
N ILE A 4 6.38 -3.35 6.37
CA ILE A 4 5.20 -2.73 6.97
C ILE A 4 5.70 -1.74 8.03
N ARG A 5 5.15 -0.53 8.01
CA ARG A 5 5.39 0.54 8.98
C ARG A 5 4.05 1.04 9.48
N ARG A 6 3.88 1.14 10.79
CA ARG A 6 2.70 1.80 11.37
C ARG A 6 2.96 3.30 11.41
N GLU A 7 2.19 4.09 10.64
CA GLU A 7 2.32 5.56 10.62
C GLU A 7 1.48 6.24 11.71
N SER A 8 0.41 5.60 12.17
CA SER A 8 -0.46 6.14 13.22
C SER A 8 -1.16 5.05 14.03
N ALA A 9 -1.88 5.45 15.09
CA ALA A 9 -2.66 4.52 15.90
C ALA A 9 -3.68 3.72 15.07
N HIS A 10 -4.17 4.31 13.98
CA HIS A 10 -5.19 3.76 13.07
C HIS A 10 -4.68 3.64 11.62
N GLY A 11 -3.41 3.95 11.39
CA GLY A 11 -2.81 4.07 10.06
C GLY A 11 -1.64 3.11 9.88
N GLU A 12 -1.75 2.17 8.95
CA GLU A 12 -0.69 1.23 8.57
C GLU A 12 -0.22 1.48 7.13
N THR A 13 1.09 1.56 6.96
CA THR A 13 1.74 1.82 5.68
C THR A 13 2.56 0.60 5.27
N VAL A 14 2.21 -0.03 4.16
CA VAL A 14 2.94 -1.16 3.56
C VAL A 14 3.79 -0.65 2.41
N CYS A 15 5.11 -0.74 2.54
CA CYS A 15 6.06 -0.36 1.49
C CYS A 15 6.67 -1.61 0.84
N CYS A 16 6.27 -1.92 -0.39
CA CYS A 16 6.85 -2.97 -1.22
C CYS A 16 7.47 -2.32 -2.47
N ASN A 17 8.81 -2.29 -2.61
CA ASN A 17 9.56 -1.88 -3.81
C ASN A 17 8.77 -1.00 -4.84
N ASN A 18 8.86 0.33 -4.71
CA ASN A 18 8.12 1.35 -5.49
C ASN A 18 6.60 1.46 -5.25
N VAL A 19 6.01 0.59 -4.44
CA VAL A 19 4.58 0.64 -4.08
C VAL A 19 4.44 0.92 -2.59
N ARG A 20 3.63 1.91 -2.25
CA ARG A 20 3.23 2.25 -0.90
C ARG A 20 1.72 2.13 -0.78
N ALA A 21 1.21 1.34 0.15
CA ALA A 21 -0.21 1.36 0.50
C ALA A 21 -0.37 1.91 1.90
N LEU A 22 -1.22 2.90 2.07
CA LEU A 22 -1.68 3.42 3.34
C LEU A 22 -3.10 2.92 3.58
N PHE A 23 -3.31 2.30 4.72
CA PHE A 23 -4.63 1.93 5.22
C PHE A 23 -4.90 2.76 6.46
N ASP A 24 -5.98 3.53 6.45
CA ASP A 24 -6.41 4.33 7.60
C ASP A 24 -7.90 4.06 7.89
N GLU A 25 -8.18 3.68 9.13
CA GLU A 25 -9.48 3.22 9.57
C GLU A 25 -10.45 4.36 9.95
N LEU A 26 -9.99 5.63 10.04
CA LEU A 26 -10.81 6.73 10.58
C LEU A 26 -10.78 8.00 9.71
N PRO A 27 -11.90 8.76 9.64
CA PRO A 27 -13.25 8.48 10.17
C PRO A 27 -14.06 7.49 9.31
N THR A 28 -13.51 7.08 8.17
CA THR A 28 -14.05 6.07 7.25
C THR A 28 -12.88 5.23 6.79
N PRO A 29 -13.00 3.88 6.75
CA PRO A 29 -11.90 3.03 6.30
C PRO A 29 -11.58 3.36 4.85
N HIS A 30 -10.38 3.92 4.64
CA HIS A 30 -9.90 4.31 3.33
C HIS A 30 -8.54 3.66 3.08
N LEU A 31 -8.46 3.02 1.92
CA LEU A 31 -7.24 2.43 1.41
C LEU A 31 -6.71 3.33 0.30
N VAL A 32 -5.51 3.85 0.48
CA VAL A 32 -4.81 4.67 -0.50
C VAL A 32 -3.59 3.88 -0.96
N VAL A 33 -3.56 3.49 -2.24
CA VAL A 33 -2.39 2.84 -2.85
C VAL A 33 -1.67 3.87 -3.71
N GLU A 34 -0.48 4.24 -3.29
CA GLU A 34 0.42 5.15 -3.99
C GLU A 34 1.56 4.36 -4.65
N ILE A 35 1.72 4.55 -5.94
CA ILE A 35 2.85 3.99 -6.69
C ILE A 35 3.89 5.10 -6.80
N THR A 36 4.97 4.99 -6.05
CA THR A 36 6.04 6.00 -5.99
C THR A 36 7.37 5.34 -6.32
N ALA A 37 7.98 5.70 -7.44
CA ALA A 37 9.33 5.27 -7.76
C ALA A 37 10.30 5.84 -6.71
N PHE A 38 10.89 4.99 -5.87
CA PHE A 38 11.91 5.39 -4.91
C PHE A 38 13.05 4.35 -4.91
N PRO A 39 14.32 4.74 -5.15
CA PRO A 39 14.86 6.10 -5.06
C PRO A 39 14.81 6.94 -6.34
N ALA A 40 14.63 6.34 -7.52
CA ALA A 40 14.34 6.98 -8.81
C ALA A 40 14.42 5.89 -9.89
N GLY A 41 13.29 5.58 -10.54
CA GLY A 41 13.23 4.60 -11.61
C GLY A 41 11.92 4.72 -12.39
N PRO A 42 11.86 4.24 -13.63
CA PRO A 42 10.59 4.18 -14.34
C PRO A 42 9.65 3.21 -13.62
N LEU A 43 8.41 3.63 -13.39
CA LEU A 43 7.36 2.72 -12.95
C LEU A 43 7.14 1.68 -14.03
N THR A 44 7.27 0.41 -13.68
CA THR A 44 7.04 -0.69 -14.61
C THR A 44 5.60 -1.19 -14.48
N ASP A 45 5.11 -1.87 -15.52
CA ASP A 45 3.81 -2.55 -15.48
C ASP A 45 3.69 -3.52 -14.28
N GLU A 46 4.81 -4.12 -13.87
CA GLU A 46 4.87 -4.97 -12.68
C GLU A 46 4.55 -4.21 -11.38
N ASP A 47 4.88 -2.93 -11.28
CA ASP A 47 4.58 -2.13 -10.09
C ASP A 47 3.09 -1.78 -10.02
N TYR A 48 2.45 -1.56 -11.18
CA TYR A 48 0.98 -1.44 -11.27
C TYR A 48 0.28 -2.77 -10.93
N ALA A 49 0.78 -3.90 -11.45
CA ALA A 49 0.23 -5.22 -11.12
C ALA A 49 0.40 -5.58 -9.63
N LYS A 50 1.50 -5.15 -8.99
CA LYS A 50 1.70 -5.29 -7.55
C LYS A 50 0.74 -4.41 -6.76
N ALA A 51 0.52 -3.15 -7.19
CA ALA A 51 -0.42 -2.24 -6.56
C ALA A 51 -1.85 -2.78 -6.60
N GLU A 52 -2.31 -3.32 -7.74
CA GLU A 52 -3.63 -3.93 -7.87
C GLU A 52 -3.79 -5.15 -6.94
N LYS A 53 -2.79 -6.03 -6.89
CA LYS A 53 -2.80 -7.18 -5.97
C LYS A 53 -2.83 -6.74 -4.51
N LEU A 54 -2.04 -5.71 -4.16
CA LEU A 54 -1.98 -5.17 -2.81
C LEU A 54 -3.32 -4.55 -2.42
N GLU A 55 -3.95 -3.80 -3.33
CA GLU A 55 -5.29 -3.25 -3.13
C GLU A 55 -6.32 -4.36 -2.87
N LYS A 56 -6.32 -5.40 -3.70
CA LYS A 56 -7.25 -6.52 -3.59
C LYS A 56 -7.08 -7.28 -2.28
N VAL A 57 -5.84 -7.57 -1.87
CA VAL A 57 -5.54 -8.24 -0.60
C VAL A 57 -5.98 -7.38 0.59
N LEU A 58 -5.71 -6.08 0.57
CA LEU A 58 -6.10 -5.19 1.67
C LEU A 58 -7.61 -4.96 1.73
N ARG A 59 -8.31 -4.89 0.59
CA ARG A 59 -9.80 -4.83 0.55
C ARG A 59 -10.47 -6.12 0.96
N SER A 60 -9.97 -7.27 0.52
CA SER A 60 -10.52 -8.58 0.90
C SER A 60 -10.10 -9.00 2.32
N GLY A 61 -9.01 -8.42 2.84
CA GLY A 61 -8.39 -8.72 4.12
C GLY A 61 -8.83 -7.85 5.28
N ALA A 62 -9.81 -6.94 5.11
CA ALA A 62 -10.52 -6.29 6.21
C ALA A 62 -11.45 -7.27 6.97
N SER A 63 -10.92 -8.46 7.24
CA SER A 63 -11.42 -9.50 8.13
C SER A 63 -10.19 -10.04 8.87
N ILE A 64 -9.57 -9.19 9.67
CA ILE A 64 -8.81 -9.63 10.85
C ILE A 64 -9.68 -9.40 12.08
#